data_AF-A0A438IVK8-F1
#
_entry.id   AF-A0A438IVK8-F1
#
_cell.length_a   1.000
_cell.length_b   1.000
_cell.length_c   1.000
_cell.angle_alpha   90.00
_cell.angle_beta   90.00
_cell.angle_gamma   90.00
#
_symmetry.space_group_name_H-M   'P 1'
#
loop_
_entity.id
_entity.type
_entity.pdbx_description
1 polymer ?
#
loop_
_entity_poly.entity_id
_entity_poly.type
_entity_poly.pdbx_seq_one_letter_code
_entity_poly.pdbx_strand_id
1 'polypeptide(L)'
;MAISPQNFPRKRRPSAGSFISPTLSDRRLVQSLLLVSQEISSLAPLQFLLKRNSVSIIRKSNLLAFLFEELLRNPVSCFAPTAILCFEEMYIVLQRMKTLIEDCSNGSRTWLLMQNESVSNGFHELTLDLSTLLDIIPVKGLDLVEDIEELVLLIRKQCSETAAYVDPTDETLRRDLLKMLDQIKREIVPDHKKLAEIFEKLDLQDSASCSDEIKSLEEEFQNQRDDKSKSEVTALIGLVRYAKCVLFGASTPKSTVGGKNP
;
A
#
# COMPACT_ATOMS: atom_id res chain seq x y z
N MET A 1 -7.62 -23.61 -5.40
CA MET A 1 -8.48 -22.67 -6.16
C MET A 1 -7.62 -21.46 -6.48
N ALA A 2 -7.35 -21.18 -7.76
CA ALA A 2 -6.53 -20.04 -8.15
C ALA A 2 -7.35 -18.76 -7.97
N ILE A 3 -6.93 -17.91 -7.02
CA ILE A 3 -7.54 -16.61 -6.76
C ILE A 3 -7.15 -15.68 -7.92
N SER A 4 -8.13 -14.98 -8.48
CA SER A 4 -7.92 -14.00 -9.55
C SER A 4 -6.91 -12.94 -9.10
N PRO A 5 -5.92 -12.55 -9.94
CA PRO A 5 -4.96 -11.51 -9.57
C PRO A 5 -5.72 -10.20 -9.36
N GLN A 6 -5.65 -9.65 -8.14
CA GLN A 6 -6.30 -8.39 -7.79
C GLN A 6 -5.80 -7.24 -8.69
N ASN A 7 -6.75 -6.41 -9.15
CA ASN A 7 -6.55 -5.36 -10.14
C ASN A 7 -6.05 -4.05 -9.48
N PHE A 8 -4.75 -3.97 -9.21
CA PHE A 8 -4.03 -2.71 -8.99
C PHE A 8 -3.20 -2.33 -10.21
N PRO A 9 -3.11 -1.04 -10.58
CA PRO A 9 -2.28 -0.56 -11.68
C PRO A 9 -0.80 -0.72 -11.32
N ARG A 10 -0.13 -1.54 -12.11
CA ARG A 10 1.26 -1.97 -11.94
C ARG A 10 2.23 -0.89 -12.44
N LYS A 11 2.50 0.16 -11.67
CA LYS A 11 3.48 1.18 -12.08
C LYS A 11 4.91 0.67 -12.09
N ARG A 12 5.20 -0.33 -11.27
CA ARG A 12 6.48 -1.03 -11.27
C ARG A 12 6.20 -2.48 -10.91
N ARG A 13 5.73 -3.28 -11.86
CA ARG A 13 5.96 -4.72 -11.70
C ARG A 13 7.48 -4.86 -11.73
N PRO A 14 8.15 -5.25 -10.64
CA PRO A 14 9.47 -5.80 -10.85
C PRO A 14 9.23 -7.01 -11.80
N SER A 15 10.14 -7.26 -12.76
CA SER A 15 9.97 -8.27 -13.82
C SER A 15 9.33 -9.57 -13.28
N ALA A 16 8.64 -10.39 -14.07
CA ALA A 16 8.21 -11.71 -13.57
C ALA A 16 9.38 -12.48 -12.90
N GLY A 17 10.63 -12.20 -13.31
CA GLY A 17 11.86 -12.69 -12.70
C GLY A 17 12.33 -12.01 -11.40
N SER A 18 11.67 -10.96 -10.93
CA SER A 18 11.97 -10.29 -9.66
C SER A 18 11.28 -10.92 -8.45
N PHE A 19 10.21 -11.67 -8.71
CA PHE A 19 9.51 -12.52 -7.75
C PHE A 19 9.97 -13.97 -7.88
N ILE A 20 10.98 -14.25 -8.73
CA ILE A 20 11.68 -15.53 -8.73
C ILE A 20 12.78 -15.40 -7.69
N SER A 21 12.82 -16.30 -6.71
CA SER A 21 13.98 -16.40 -5.83
C SER A 21 15.21 -16.71 -6.69
N PRO A 22 16.25 -15.86 -6.69
CA PRO A 22 17.49 -16.20 -7.34
C PRO A 22 18.17 -17.37 -6.60
N THR A 23 18.78 -18.30 -7.33
CA THR A 23 19.65 -19.34 -6.75
C THR A 23 20.92 -18.69 -6.20
N LEU A 24 20.81 -18.16 -4.98
CA LEU A 24 21.87 -17.46 -4.28
C LEU A 24 22.60 -18.41 -3.34
N SER A 25 23.85 -18.08 -3.02
CA SER A 25 24.46 -18.65 -1.81
C SER A 25 23.69 -18.19 -0.57
N ASP A 26 23.64 -19.02 0.46
CA ASP A 26 22.99 -18.77 1.75
C ASP A 26 23.20 -17.34 2.26
N ARG A 27 24.45 -16.88 2.26
CA ARG A 27 24.82 -15.52 2.69
C ARG A 27 24.22 -14.41 1.81
N ARG A 28 24.20 -14.59 0.48
CA ARG A 28 23.62 -13.60 -0.44
C ARG A 28 22.10 -13.53 -0.34
N LEU A 29 21.46 -14.66 -0.02
CA LEU A 29 20.02 -14.70 0.22
C LEU A 29 19.65 -13.90 1.47
N VAL A 30 20.33 -14.14 2.60
CA VAL A 30 20.14 -13.37 3.84
C VAL A 30 20.44 -11.88 3.61
N GLN A 31 21.48 -11.56 2.84
CA GLN A 31 21.78 -10.17 2.49
C GLN A 31 20.66 -9.51 1.68
N SER A 32 20.09 -10.22 0.69
CA SER A 32 18.95 -9.71 -0.09
C SER A 32 17.70 -9.50 0.77
N LEU A 33 17.45 -10.40 1.72
CA LEU A 33 16.38 -10.29 2.72
C LEU A 33 16.55 -9.09 3.65
N LEU A 34 17.77 -8.85 4.11
CA LEU A 34 18.09 -7.67 4.90
C LEU A 34 17.81 -6.38 4.11
N LEU A 35 18.31 -6.31 2.88
CA LEU A 35 18.14 -5.12 2.02
C LEU A 35 16.66 -4.81 1.80
N VAL A 36 15.84 -5.78 1.38
CA VAL A 36 14.41 -5.53 1.15
C VAL A 36 13.68 -5.17 2.44
N SER A 37 14.07 -5.75 3.59
CA SER A 37 13.48 -5.43 4.90
C SER A 37 13.79 -3.99 5.32
N GLN A 38 15.03 -3.53 5.09
CA GLN A 38 15.43 -2.15 5.35
C GLN A 38 14.75 -1.16 4.38
N GLU A 39 14.63 -1.54 3.10
CA GLU A 39 13.89 -0.74 2.12
C GLU A 39 12.45 -0.52 2.55
N ILE A 40 11.72 -1.59 2.94
CA ILE A 40 10.35 -1.47 3.45
C ILE A 40 10.31 -0.62 4.72
N SER A 41 11.26 -0.82 5.64
CA SER A 41 11.34 -0.07 6.89
C SER A 41 11.57 1.43 6.68
N SER A 42 12.19 1.80 5.55
CA SER A 42 12.45 3.19 5.15
C SER A 42 11.28 3.87 4.42
N LEU A 43 10.24 3.10 4.05
CA LEU A 43 9.05 3.67 3.39
C LEU A 43 8.30 4.59 4.36
N ALA A 44 7.76 5.68 3.81
CA ALA A 44 6.81 6.49 4.55
C ALA A 44 5.50 5.69 4.72
N PRO A 45 4.93 5.62 5.93
CA PRO A 45 3.61 5.05 6.12
C PRO A 45 2.57 5.77 5.26
N LEU A 46 1.55 5.03 4.83
CA LEU A 46 0.41 5.63 4.13
C LEU A 46 -0.26 6.64 5.08
N GLN A 47 -0.37 7.89 4.60
CA GLN A 47 -0.91 8.98 5.40
C GLN A 47 -2.43 8.99 5.39
N PHE A 48 -3.01 8.67 4.23
CA PHE A 48 -4.44 8.56 3.98
C PHE A 48 -4.77 7.11 3.66
N LEU A 49 -5.86 6.58 4.25
CA LEU A 49 -6.34 5.20 4.09
C LEU A 49 -5.30 4.13 4.47
N LEU A 50 -5.75 2.98 4.99
CA LEU A 50 -4.86 1.82 5.21
C LEU A 50 -3.60 2.11 6.08
N LYS A 51 -3.60 3.21 6.86
CA LYS A 51 -2.47 3.66 7.66
C LYS A 51 -1.99 2.57 8.62
N ARG A 52 -2.93 1.92 9.32
CA ARG A 52 -2.62 0.81 10.22
C ARG A 52 -1.94 -0.35 9.49
N ASN A 53 -2.39 -0.69 8.29
CA ASN A 53 -1.83 -1.80 7.50
C ASN A 53 -0.38 -1.50 7.10
N SER A 54 -0.11 -0.32 6.55
CA SER A 54 1.26 0.07 6.17
C SER A 54 2.21 0.18 7.37
N VAL A 55 1.78 0.81 8.48
CA VAL A 55 2.57 0.89 9.72
C VAL A 55 2.88 -0.50 10.27
N SER A 56 1.91 -1.42 10.22
CA SER A 56 2.07 -2.80 10.69
C SER A 56 3.17 -3.54 9.92
N ILE A 57 3.17 -3.40 8.59
CA ILE A 57 4.18 -4.02 7.72
C ILE A 57 5.56 -3.39 7.92
N ILE A 58 5.66 -2.05 7.88
CA ILE A 58 6.92 -1.33 8.10
C ILE A 58 7.57 -1.77 9.40
N ARG A 59 6.77 -1.88 10.49
CA ARG A 59 7.26 -2.32 11.79
C ARG A 59 7.73 -3.78 11.76
N LYS A 60 6.98 -4.70 11.15
CA LYS A 60 7.38 -6.11 11.02
C LYS A 60 8.66 -6.26 10.21
N SER A 61 8.79 -5.53 9.10
CA SER A 61 10.01 -5.51 8.28
C SER A 61 11.21 -4.99 9.04
N ASN A 62 11.03 -4.01 9.94
CA ASN A 62 12.13 -3.54 10.78
C ASN A 62 12.59 -4.64 11.77
N LEU A 63 11.65 -5.38 12.37
CA LEU A 63 11.99 -6.52 13.22
C LEU A 63 12.71 -7.64 12.44
N LEU A 64 12.28 -7.92 11.21
CA LEU A 64 12.95 -8.88 10.33
C LEU A 64 14.36 -8.41 9.94
N ALA A 65 14.58 -7.11 9.73
CA ALA A 65 15.90 -6.57 9.46
C ALA A 65 16.89 -6.92 10.58
N PHE A 66 16.50 -6.77 11.85
CA PHE A 66 17.35 -7.18 12.99
C PHE A 66 17.68 -8.68 12.98
N LEU A 67 16.72 -9.54 12.65
CA LEU A 67 16.96 -10.98 12.49
C LEU A 67 18.00 -11.27 11.39
N PHE A 68 17.85 -10.65 10.22
CA PHE A 68 18.77 -10.88 9.11
C PHE A 68 20.16 -10.25 9.34
N GLU A 69 20.24 -9.12 10.06
CA GLU A 69 21.51 -8.56 10.51
C GLU A 69 22.26 -9.53 11.42
N GLU A 70 21.56 -10.18 12.35
CA GLU A 70 22.20 -11.16 13.24
C GLU A 70 22.72 -12.38 12.47
N LEU A 71 21.92 -12.91 11.54
CA LEU A 71 22.33 -14.03 10.68
C LEU A 71 23.55 -13.71 9.80
N LEU A 72 23.76 -12.44 9.45
CA LEU A 72 24.96 -11.99 8.73
C LEU A 72 26.16 -11.76 9.64
N ARG A 73 25.93 -11.36 10.89
CA ARG A 73 26.97 -11.14 11.90
C ARG A 73 27.55 -12.46 12.39
N ASN A 74 26.69 -13.44 12.65
CA ASN A 74 27.02 -14.77 13.14
C ASN A 74 26.58 -15.84 12.12
N PRO A 75 27.34 -16.00 11.01
CA PRO A 75 26.93 -16.89 9.93
C PRO A 75 27.04 -18.36 10.35
N VAL A 76 25.93 -19.09 10.21
CA VAL A 76 25.92 -20.55 10.27
C VAL A 76 26.68 -21.11 9.05
N SER A 77 27.38 -22.23 9.22
CA SER A 77 28.18 -22.85 8.14
C SER A 77 27.33 -23.27 6.93
N CYS A 78 26.09 -23.69 7.15
CA CYS A 78 25.12 -24.03 6.12
C CYS A 78 23.70 -24.07 6.72
N PHE A 79 22.72 -23.52 6.03
CA PHE A 79 21.32 -23.63 6.45
C PHE A 79 20.71 -24.96 6.04
N ALA A 80 19.76 -25.45 6.84
CA ALA A 80 18.94 -26.60 6.44
C ALA A 80 18.13 -26.26 5.16
N PRO A 81 17.87 -27.23 4.27
CA PRO A 81 17.11 -26.98 3.03
C PRO A 81 15.76 -26.29 3.27
N THR A 82 15.06 -26.64 4.34
CA THR A 82 13.81 -26.00 4.75
C THR A 82 14.00 -24.52 5.09
N ALA A 83 15.08 -24.14 5.77
CA ALA A 83 15.37 -22.74 6.10
C ALA A 83 15.67 -21.92 4.84
N ILE A 84 16.42 -22.49 3.90
CA ILE A 84 16.69 -21.86 2.60
C ILE A 84 15.38 -21.58 1.87
N LEU A 85 14.51 -22.58 1.71
CA LEU A 85 13.19 -22.40 1.08
C LEU A 85 12.34 -21.34 1.79
N CYS A 86 12.35 -21.31 3.12
CA CYS A 86 11.63 -20.27 3.88
C CYS A 86 12.17 -18.87 3.55
N PHE A 87 13.48 -18.71 3.47
CA PHE A 87 14.12 -17.44 3.13
C PHE A 87 13.82 -17.00 1.69
N GLU A 88 13.81 -17.93 0.74
CA GLU A 88 13.42 -17.66 -0.65
C GLU A 88 11.98 -17.15 -0.75
N GLU A 89 11.05 -17.83 -0.09
CA GLU A 89 9.63 -17.42 -0.07
C GLU A 89 9.42 -16.12 0.72
N MET A 90 10.14 -15.92 1.84
CA MET A 90 10.09 -14.66 2.60
C MET A 90 10.53 -13.49 1.74
N TYR A 91 11.54 -13.67 0.89
CA TYR A 91 12.00 -12.62 -0.02
C TYR A 91 10.89 -12.23 -0.99
N ILE A 92 10.17 -13.20 -1.56
CA ILE A 92 9.04 -12.96 -2.46
C ILE A 92 7.91 -12.22 -1.74
N VAL A 93 7.56 -12.66 -0.53
CA VAL A 93 6.52 -12.02 0.30
C VAL A 93 6.90 -10.58 0.63
N LEU A 94 8.13 -10.31 1.04
CA LEU A 94 8.62 -8.96 1.33
C LEU A 94 8.60 -8.06 0.09
N GLN A 95 9.03 -8.55 -1.07
CA GLN A 95 8.92 -7.79 -2.33
C GLN A 95 7.47 -7.45 -2.67
N ARG A 96 6.53 -8.37 -2.45
CA ARG A 96 5.09 -8.12 -2.64
C ARG A 96 4.55 -7.10 -1.65
N MET A 97 4.96 -7.17 -0.38
CA MET A 97 4.59 -6.17 0.65
C MET A 97 5.10 -4.77 0.27
N LYS A 98 6.37 -4.67 -0.14
CA LYS A 98 6.97 -3.42 -0.63
C LYS A 98 6.17 -2.83 -1.78
N THR A 99 5.96 -3.65 -2.82
CA THR A 99 5.22 -3.25 -4.03
C THR A 99 3.81 -2.78 -3.67
N LEU A 100 3.12 -3.47 -2.75
CA LEU A 100 1.77 -3.10 -2.33
C LEU A 100 1.73 -1.73 -1.64
N ILE A 101 2.70 -1.41 -0.77
CA ILE A 101 2.79 -0.08 -0.15
C ILE A 101 3.09 0.99 -1.20
N GLU A 102 4.04 0.74 -2.10
CA GLU A 102 4.42 1.69 -3.16
C GLU A 102 3.27 1.94 -4.15
N ASP A 103 2.51 0.91 -4.52
CA ASP A 103 1.35 1.05 -5.41
C ASP A 103 0.25 1.89 -4.73
N CYS A 104 0.03 1.70 -3.43
CA CYS A 104 -0.92 2.52 -2.65
C CYS A 104 -0.47 3.98 -2.55
N SER A 105 0.83 4.25 -2.40
CA SER A 105 1.33 5.62 -2.26
C SER A 105 1.38 6.39 -3.58
N ASN A 106 1.54 5.70 -4.71
CA ASN A 106 1.70 6.32 -6.04
C ASN A 106 0.43 6.27 -6.91
N GLY A 107 -0.65 5.67 -6.39
CA GLY A 107 -1.92 5.49 -7.07
C GLY A 107 -2.91 6.64 -6.85
N SER A 108 -4.07 6.55 -7.50
CA SER A 108 -5.19 7.46 -7.25
C SER A 108 -5.76 7.24 -5.85
N ARG A 109 -5.99 8.34 -5.11
CA ARG A 109 -6.55 8.29 -3.76
C ARG A 109 -8.02 7.88 -3.77
N THR A 110 -8.79 8.40 -4.72
CA THR A 110 -10.21 8.06 -4.87
C THR A 110 -10.41 6.63 -5.33
N TRP A 111 -9.55 6.11 -6.21
CA TRP A 111 -9.57 4.71 -6.60
C TRP A 111 -9.15 3.79 -5.46
N LEU A 112 -8.09 4.15 -4.72
CA LEU A 112 -7.67 3.39 -3.53
C LEU A 112 -8.81 3.29 -2.51
N LEU A 113 -9.57 4.36 -2.30
CA LEU A 113 -10.76 4.35 -1.44
C LEU A 113 -11.83 3.36 -1.91
N MET A 114 -12.06 3.29 -3.22
CA MET A 114 -13.01 2.32 -3.80
C MET A 114 -12.57 0.88 -3.56
N GLN A 115 -11.27 0.63 -3.57
CA GLN A 115 -10.66 -0.70 -3.47
C GLN A 115 -10.19 -1.06 -2.05
N ASN A 116 -10.50 -0.23 -1.05
CA ASN A 116 -9.93 -0.29 0.30
C ASN A 116 -10.01 -1.69 0.94
N GLU A 117 -11.18 -2.33 0.88
CA GLU A 117 -11.39 -3.69 1.41
C GLU A 117 -10.48 -4.72 0.71
N SER A 118 -10.39 -4.66 -0.62
CA SER A 118 -9.55 -5.55 -1.42
C SER A 118 -8.07 -5.41 -1.06
N VAL A 119 -7.59 -4.17 -0.88
CA VAL A 119 -6.20 -3.88 -0.49
C VAL A 119 -5.89 -4.35 0.90
N SER A 120 -6.79 -4.07 1.85
CA SER A 120 -6.65 -4.52 3.22
C SER A 120 -6.55 -6.05 3.28
N ASN A 121 -7.36 -6.76 2.50
CA ASN A 121 -7.26 -8.20 2.35
C ASN A 121 -5.89 -8.61 1.76
N GLY A 122 -5.38 -7.91 0.77
CA GLY A 122 -4.03 -8.16 0.22
C GLY A 122 -2.91 -8.00 1.26
N PHE A 123 -2.97 -6.97 2.11
CA PHE A 123 -2.02 -6.81 3.22
C PHE A 123 -2.13 -7.95 4.24
N HIS A 124 -3.35 -8.39 4.54
CA HIS A 124 -3.61 -9.49 5.44
C HIS A 124 -3.10 -10.83 4.88
N GLU A 125 -3.37 -11.15 3.62
CA GLU A 125 -2.86 -12.35 2.94
C GLU A 125 -1.34 -12.43 2.99
N LEU A 126 -0.64 -11.33 2.66
CA LEU A 126 0.83 -11.29 2.75
C LEU A 126 1.33 -11.48 4.19
N THR A 127 0.59 -10.96 5.17
CA THR A 127 0.93 -11.15 6.58
C THR A 127 0.76 -12.60 7.02
N LEU A 128 -0.26 -13.30 6.52
CA LEU A 128 -0.46 -14.73 6.75
C LEU A 128 0.60 -15.59 6.07
N ASP A 129 0.98 -15.26 4.84
CA ASP A 129 2.09 -15.91 4.13
C ASP A 129 3.37 -15.80 4.98
N LEU A 130 3.69 -14.60 5.47
CA LEU A 130 4.83 -14.37 6.35
C LEU A 130 4.71 -15.14 7.68
N SER A 131 3.53 -15.19 8.30
CA SER A 131 3.30 -15.98 9.53
C SER A 131 3.61 -17.45 9.29
N THR A 132 3.11 -18.00 8.19
CA THR A 132 3.29 -19.41 7.83
C THR A 132 4.77 -19.73 7.68
N LEU A 133 5.53 -18.88 6.97
CA LEU A 133 6.97 -19.03 6.78
C LEU A 133 7.73 -18.96 8.11
N LEU A 134 7.34 -18.03 8.98
CA LEU A 134 7.93 -17.92 10.31
C LEU A 134 7.61 -19.14 11.17
N ASP A 135 6.45 -19.77 11.04
CA ASP A 135 6.08 -20.94 11.84
C ASP A 135 6.83 -22.22 11.42
N ILE A 136 7.10 -22.38 10.12
CA ILE A 136 7.80 -23.55 9.58
C ILE A 136 9.33 -23.46 9.65
N ILE A 137 9.90 -22.25 9.77
CA ILE A 137 11.36 -22.07 9.76
C ILE A 137 12.00 -22.78 10.97
N PRO A 138 13.08 -23.57 10.78
CA PRO A 138 13.72 -24.29 11.87
C PRO A 138 14.62 -23.36 12.69
N VAL A 139 14.01 -22.56 13.58
CA VAL A 139 14.70 -21.52 14.40
C VAL A 139 15.92 -22.07 15.13
N LYS A 140 15.81 -23.24 15.76
CA LYS A 140 16.93 -23.90 16.47
C LYS A 140 18.12 -24.24 15.58
N GLY A 141 17.90 -24.39 14.27
CA GLY A 141 18.94 -24.63 13.28
C GLY A 141 19.60 -23.36 12.73
N LEU A 142 19.20 -22.18 13.22
CA LEU A 142 19.75 -20.89 12.83
C LEU A 142 20.84 -20.38 13.78
N ASP A 143 21.12 -21.09 14.89
CA ASP A 143 22.14 -20.74 15.90
C ASP A 143 22.03 -19.28 16.39
N LEU A 144 20.80 -18.85 16.67
CA LEU A 144 20.48 -17.48 17.09
C LEU A 144 20.72 -17.31 18.59
N VAL A 145 21.09 -16.10 18.99
CA VAL A 145 21.10 -15.72 20.41
C VAL A 145 19.65 -15.66 20.94
N GLU A 146 19.46 -15.97 22.23
CA GLU A 146 18.15 -16.04 22.90
C GLU A 146 17.27 -14.82 22.61
N ASP A 147 17.81 -13.60 22.71
CA ASP A 147 17.09 -12.35 22.41
C ASP A 147 16.49 -12.32 20.99
N ILE A 148 17.19 -12.91 20.01
CA ILE A 148 16.76 -12.96 18.61
C ILE A 148 15.76 -14.09 18.38
N GLU A 149 15.87 -15.20 19.11
CA GLU A 149 14.81 -16.22 19.11
C GLU A 149 13.49 -15.65 19.67
N GLU A 150 13.55 -14.88 20.76
CA GLU A 150 12.39 -14.17 21.30
C GLU A 150 11.82 -13.16 20.31
N LEU A 151 12.68 -12.45 19.57
CA LEU A 151 12.26 -11.57 18.48
C LEU A 151 11.47 -12.33 17.40
N VAL A 152 11.91 -13.54 17.00
CA VAL A 152 11.15 -14.36 16.03
C VAL A 152 9.76 -14.70 16.58
N LEU A 153 9.66 -15.09 17.85
CA LEU A 153 8.37 -15.37 18.50
C LEU A 153 7.46 -14.13 18.54
N LEU A 154 8.04 -12.95 18.80
CA LEU A 154 7.33 -11.69 18.75
C LEU A 154 6.77 -11.40 17.36
N ILE A 155 7.56 -11.59 16.30
CA ILE A 155 7.11 -11.37 14.92
C ILE A 155 5.97 -12.34 14.58
N ARG A 156 6.11 -13.64 14.91
CA ARG A 156 5.03 -14.64 14.72
C ARG A 156 3.72 -14.19 15.35
N LYS A 157 3.76 -13.78 16.63
CA LYS A 157 2.58 -13.29 17.34
C LYS A 157 1.97 -12.03 16.72
N GLN A 158 2.79 -11.18 16.10
CA GLN A 158 2.30 -9.98 15.41
C GLN A 158 1.72 -10.27 14.02
N CYS A 159 2.04 -11.42 13.43
CA CYS A 159 1.49 -11.87 12.16
C CYS A 159 0.22 -12.71 12.33
N SER A 160 -0.07 -13.22 13.53
CA SER A 160 -1.24 -14.06 13.82
C SER A 160 -2.57 -13.28 13.94
N GLU A 161 -2.66 -12.06 13.41
CA GLU A 161 -3.94 -11.34 13.36
C GLU A 161 -4.94 -12.14 12.51
N THR A 162 -6.19 -12.27 12.97
CA THR A 162 -7.15 -13.23 12.41
C THR A 162 -8.00 -12.69 11.26
N ALA A 163 -7.92 -11.39 10.98
CA ALA A 163 -8.74 -10.75 9.95
C ALA A 163 -8.06 -9.52 9.38
N ALA A 164 -8.39 -9.19 8.14
CA ALA A 164 -8.04 -7.93 7.52
C ALA A 164 -8.66 -6.75 8.30
N TYR A 165 -7.91 -5.65 8.39
CA TYR A 165 -8.36 -4.43 9.07
C TYR A 165 -8.69 -3.34 8.07
N VAL A 166 -9.95 -2.93 8.04
CA VAL A 166 -10.40 -1.75 7.31
C VAL A 166 -10.85 -0.72 8.34
N ASP A 167 -10.32 0.50 8.25
CA ASP A 167 -10.68 1.54 9.21
C ASP A 167 -12.17 1.93 9.04
N PRO A 168 -12.98 1.95 10.13
CA PRO A 168 -14.36 2.43 10.05
C PRO A 168 -14.49 3.85 9.47
N THR A 169 -13.48 4.70 9.63
CA THR A 169 -13.47 6.04 9.00
C THR A 169 -13.35 5.95 7.50
N ASP A 170 -12.51 5.04 7.00
CA ASP A 170 -12.29 4.82 5.57
C ASP A 170 -13.55 4.24 4.92
N GLU A 171 -14.22 3.28 5.57
CA GLU A 171 -15.50 2.74 5.07
C GLU A 171 -16.62 3.79 5.06
N THR A 172 -16.62 4.69 6.05
CA THR A 172 -17.57 5.79 6.08
C THR A 172 -17.33 6.77 4.94
N LEU A 173 -16.06 7.11 4.69
CA LEU A 173 -15.67 7.97 3.58
C LEU A 173 -16.02 7.34 2.22
N ARG A 174 -15.77 6.03 2.06
CA ARG A 174 -16.12 5.28 0.85
C ARG A 174 -17.62 5.32 0.58
N ARG A 175 -18.43 5.09 1.60
CA ARG A 175 -19.90 5.15 1.51
C ARG A 175 -20.39 6.56 1.14
N ASP A 176 -19.77 7.60 1.70
CA ASP A 176 -20.12 8.99 1.39
C ASP A 176 -19.77 9.34 -0.08
N LEU A 177 -18.61 8.91 -0.56
CA LEU A 177 -18.21 9.05 -1.97
C LEU A 177 -19.18 8.32 -2.90
N LEU A 178 -19.53 7.08 -2.59
CA LEU A 178 -20.49 6.28 -3.36
C LEU A 178 -21.88 6.93 -3.44
N LYS A 179 -22.37 7.48 -2.33
CA LYS A 179 -23.65 8.22 -2.31
C LYS A 179 -23.59 9.45 -3.21
N MET A 180 -22.47 10.17 -3.21
CA MET A 180 -22.28 11.34 -4.06
C MET A 180 -22.26 10.97 -5.54
N LEU A 181 -21.58 9.88 -5.90
CA LEU A 181 -21.60 9.35 -7.27
C LEU A 181 -23.01 8.93 -7.69
N ASP A 182 -23.81 8.31 -6.80
CA ASP A 182 -25.20 7.95 -7.09
C ASP A 182 -26.10 9.18 -7.29
N GLN A 183 -25.90 10.23 -6.48
CA GLN A 183 -26.62 11.50 -6.64
C GLN A 183 -26.33 12.16 -8.00
N ILE A 184 -25.05 12.20 -8.40
CA ILE A 184 -24.65 12.75 -9.71
C ILE A 184 -25.28 11.96 -10.85
N LYS A 185 -25.33 10.62 -10.75
CA LYS A 185 -26.01 9.77 -11.74
C LYS A 185 -27.50 10.07 -11.88
N ARG A 186 -28.13 10.59 -10.82
CA ARG A 186 -29.53 11.04 -10.81
C ARG A 186 -29.68 12.53 -11.13
N GLU A 187 -28.63 13.16 -11.67
CA GLU A 187 -28.59 14.58 -12.01
C GLU A 187 -28.82 15.52 -10.81
N ILE A 188 -28.54 15.04 -9.60
CA ILE A 188 -28.61 15.83 -8.37
C ILE A 188 -27.27 16.54 -8.15
N VAL A 189 -27.31 17.85 -7.97
CA VAL A 189 -26.12 18.67 -7.68
C VAL A 189 -25.54 18.26 -6.32
N PRO A 190 -24.24 17.87 -6.24
CA PRO A 190 -23.59 17.56 -4.97
C PRO A 190 -23.60 18.73 -4.00
N ASP A 191 -23.82 18.46 -2.72
CA ASP A 191 -23.65 19.46 -1.67
C ASP A 191 -22.19 19.90 -1.57
N HIS A 192 -21.94 21.20 -1.68
CA HIS A 192 -20.60 21.79 -1.67
C HIS A 192 -19.85 21.46 -0.37
N LYS A 193 -20.51 21.57 0.78
CA LYS A 193 -19.87 21.31 2.07
C LYS A 193 -19.46 19.85 2.17
N LYS A 194 -20.35 18.93 1.82
CA LYS A 194 -20.04 17.50 1.83
C LYS A 194 -18.93 17.12 0.85
N LEU A 195 -18.91 17.75 -0.32
CA LEU A 195 -17.85 17.57 -1.31
C LEU A 195 -16.49 18.00 -0.76
N ALA A 196 -16.42 19.18 -0.15
CA ALA A 196 -15.21 19.68 0.49
C ALA A 196 -14.72 18.74 1.61
N GLU A 197 -15.62 18.26 2.48
CA GLU A 197 -15.27 17.31 3.55
C GLU A 197 -14.68 15.99 3.04
N ILE A 198 -15.22 15.46 1.93
CA ILE A 198 -14.71 14.22 1.31
C ILE A 198 -13.30 14.47 0.74
N PHE A 199 -13.11 15.58 0.03
CA PHE A 199 -11.85 15.92 -0.62
C PHE A 199 -10.75 16.27 0.38
N GLU A 200 -11.09 16.94 1.48
CA GLU A 200 -10.16 17.18 2.58
C GLU A 200 -9.66 15.87 3.20
N LYS A 201 -10.57 14.92 3.48
CA LYS A 201 -10.22 13.59 4.02
C LYS A 201 -9.39 12.74 3.04
N LEU A 202 -9.54 13.00 1.74
CA LEU A 202 -8.74 12.39 0.69
C LEU A 202 -7.45 13.15 0.40
N ASP A 203 -7.10 14.21 1.14
CA ASP A 203 -5.90 15.02 0.90
C ASP A 203 -5.86 15.64 -0.53
N LEU A 204 -7.04 16.04 -1.03
CA LEU A 204 -7.24 16.73 -2.31
C LEU A 204 -7.69 18.17 -2.05
N GLN A 205 -6.76 19.00 -1.57
CA GLN A 205 -7.06 20.30 -0.97
C GLN A 205 -6.90 21.51 -1.91
N ASP A 206 -6.45 21.29 -3.15
CA ASP A 206 -6.24 22.36 -4.11
C ASP A 206 -6.39 21.90 -5.57
N SER A 207 -6.33 22.86 -6.50
CA SER A 207 -6.43 22.58 -7.94
C SER A 207 -5.28 21.71 -8.46
N ALA A 208 -4.10 21.75 -7.85
CA ALA A 208 -2.92 20.98 -8.29
C ALA A 208 -3.08 19.50 -7.92
N SER A 209 -3.37 19.20 -6.66
CA SER A 209 -3.69 17.86 -6.14
C SER A 209 -4.86 17.22 -6.89
N CYS A 210 -5.92 17.95 -7.21
CA CYS A 210 -6.99 17.42 -8.08
C CYS A 210 -6.51 17.13 -9.51
N SER A 211 -5.59 17.92 -10.06
CA SER A 211 -5.05 17.67 -11.40
C SER A 211 -4.19 16.42 -11.45
N ASP A 212 -3.39 16.18 -10.41
CA ASP A 212 -2.54 14.99 -10.30
C ASP A 212 -3.38 13.73 -9.99
N GLU A 213 -4.46 13.87 -9.23
CA GLU A 213 -5.45 12.82 -9.03
C GLU A 213 -6.13 12.44 -10.36
N ILE A 214 -6.51 13.40 -11.20
CA ILE A 214 -7.08 13.13 -12.53
C ILE A 214 -6.10 12.34 -13.40
N LYS A 215 -4.82 12.73 -13.45
CA LYS A 215 -3.80 11.98 -14.21
C LYS A 215 -3.67 10.56 -13.70
N SER A 216 -3.66 10.39 -12.38
CA SER A 216 -3.56 9.06 -11.74
C SER A 216 -4.77 8.18 -12.06
N LEU A 217 -5.97 8.77 -12.11
CA LEU A 217 -7.18 8.07 -12.54
C LEU A 217 -7.18 7.76 -14.05
N GLU A 218 -6.64 8.64 -14.90
CA GLU A 218 -6.50 8.37 -16.33
C GLU A 218 -5.52 7.21 -16.59
N GLU A 219 -4.45 7.11 -15.80
CA GLU A 219 -3.56 5.96 -15.80
C GLU A 219 -4.28 4.69 -15.29
N GLU A 220 -5.07 4.79 -14.21
CA GLU A 220 -5.89 3.70 -13.71
C GLU A 220 -6.83 3.15 -14.79
N PHE A 221 -7.49 4.04 -15.53
CA PHE A 221 -8.40 3.67 -16.61
C PHE A 221 -7.73 2.78 -17.66
N GLN A 222 -6.48 3.09 -18.04
CA GLN A 222 -5.73 2.28 -19.00
C GLN A 222 -5.38 0.88 -18.46
N ASN A 223 -5.28 0.75 -17.13
CA ASN A 223 -4.95 -0.52 -16.48
C ASN A 223 -6.16 -1.43 -16.27
N GLN A 224 -7.38 -0.89 -16.32
CA GLN A 224 -8.60 -1.67 -16.15
C GLN A 224 -8.94 -2.51 -17.38
N ARG A 225 -9.34 -3.76 -17.15
CA ARG A 225 -9.68 -4.72 -18.22
C ARG A 225 -11.16 -4.84 -18.48
N ASP A 226 -11.98 -4.68 -17.45
CA ASP A 226 -13.43 -4.82 -17.53
C ASP A 226 -14.13 -3.46 -17.63
N ASP A 227 -15.26 -3.45 -18.34
CA ASP A 227 -16.01 -2.23 -18.62
C ASP A 227 -16.64 -1.62 -17.36
N LYS A 228 -16.91 -2.44 -16.34
CA LYS A 228 -17.46 -1.96 -15.07
C LYS A 228 -16.43 -1.10 -14.33
N SER A 229 -15.22 -1.60 -14.13
CA SER A 229 -14.13 -0.85 -13.50
C SER A 229 -13.79 0.41 -14.30
N LYS A 230 -13.78 0.34 -15.63
CA LYS A 230 -13.59 1.53 -16.49
C LYS A 230 -14.66 2.59 -16.28
N SER A 231 -15.92 2.19 -16.16
CA SER A 231 -17.04 3.10 -15.89
C SER A 231 -16.93 3.74 -14.50
N GLU A 232 -16.53 2.96 -13.49
CA GLU A 232 -16.26 3.47 -12.13
C GLU A 232 -15.13 4.50 -12.13
N VAL A 233 -13.99 4.20 -12.77
CA VAL A 233 -12.88 5.16 -12.92
C VAL A 233 -13.31 6.42 -13.67
N THR A 234 -14.10 6.27 -14.74
CA THR A 234 -14.62 7.41 -15.51
C THR A 234 -15.51 8.32 -14.65
N ALA A 235 -16.35 7.72 -13.80
CA ALA A 235 -17.20 8.46 -12.87
C ALA A 235 -16.35 9.22 -11.84
N LEU A 236 -15.27 8.62 -11.32
CA LEU A 236 -14.32 9.29 -10.43
C LEU A 236 -13.61 10.47 -11.14
N ILE A 237 -13.15 10.28 -12.38
CA ILE A 237 -12.54 11.38 -13.17
C ILE A 237 -13.53 12.55 -13.29
N GLY A 238 -14.79 12.26 -13.61
CA GLY A 238 -15.85 13.27 -13.70
C GLY A 238 -16.06 14.01 -12.38
N LEU A 239 -16.13 13.27 -11.26
CA LEU A 239 -16.29 13.85 -9.93
C LEU A 239 -15.11 14.75 -9.54
N VAL A 240 -13.86 14.30 -9.75
CA VAL A 240 -12.67 15.09 -9.41
C VAL A 240 -12.57 16.34 -10.29
N ARG A 241 -12.94 16.25 -11.58
CA ARG A 241 -13.03 17.43 -12.46
C ARG A 241 -14.08 18.43 -11.97
N TYR A 242 -15.26 17.96 -11.56
CA TYR A 242 -16.31 18.79 -10.99
C TYR A 242 -15.84 19.49 -9.71
N ALA A 243 -15.28 18.72 -8.76
CA ALA A 243 -14.78 19.23 -7.49
C ALA A 243 -13.67 20.26 -7.67
N LYS A 244 -12.73 20.01 -8.59
CA LYS A 244 -11.69 20.98 -8.95
C LYS A 244 -12.28 22.33 -9.35
N CYS A 245 -13.30 22.34 -10.19
CA CYS A 245 -13.94 23.58 -10.64
C CYS A 245 -14.72 24.27 -9.52
N VAL A 246 -15.50 23.51 -8.76
CA VAL A 246 -16.43 24.05 -7.76
C VAL A 246 -15.71 24.51 -6.49
N LEU A 247 -14.75 23.72 -6.01
CA LEU A 247 -13.98 24.03 -4.80
C LEU A 247 -12.81 24.98 -5.08
N PHE A 248 -12.17 24.89 -6.25
CA PHE A 248 -10.89 25.56 -6.52
C PHE A 248 -10.85 26.39 -7.81
N GLY A 249 -11.95 26.48 -8.56
CA GLY A 249 -12.01 27.21 -9.85
C GLY A 249 -11.91 28.72 -9.72
N ALA A 250 -12.07 29.28 -8.51
CA ALA A 250 -11.95 30.71 -8.23
C ALA A 250 -10.54 31.10 -7.76
N SER A 251 -9.50 30.79 -8.55
CA SER A 251 -8.28 31.60 -8.49
C SER A 251 -8.57 32.96 -9.15
N THR A 252 -9.25 33.84 -8.40
CA THR A 252 -9.27 35.26 -8.76
C THR A 252 -7.83 35.79 -8.65
N PRO A 253 -7.32 36.52 -9.65
CA PRO A 253 -6.02 37.16 -9.52
C PRO A 253 -6.09 38.12 -8.33
N LYS A 254 -5.16 37.99 -7.39
CA LYS A 254 -5.00 38.97 -6.29
C LYS A 254 -4.85 40.34 -6.95
N SER A 255 -5.87 41.17 -6.87
CA SER A 255 -5.78 42.57 -7.25
C SER A 255 -4.82 43.24 -6.27
N THR A 256 -3.56 43.39 -6.70
CA THR A 256 -2.63 44.33 -6.11
C THR A 256 -3.20 45.73 -6.34
N VAL A 257 -4.01 46.19 -5.40
CA VAL A 257 -4.33 47.62 -5.25
C VAL A 257 -3.08 48.28 -4.67
N GLY A 258 -2.11 48.55 -5.54
CA GLY A 258 -1.01 49.47 -5.27
C GLY A 258 -1.48 50.87 -5.59
N GLY A 259 -1.92 51.60 -4.56
CA GLY A 259 -2.44 52.95 -4.67
C GLY A 259 -1.45 53.92 -5.33
N LYS A 260 -1.93 54.63 -6.35
CA LYS A 260 -1.42 55.97 -6.68
C LYS A 260 -2.04 56.93 -5.67
N ASN A 261 -1.20 57.61 -4.92
CA ASN A 261 -1.55 58.84 -4.23
C ASN A 261 -0.71 60.00 -4.81
N PRO A 262 -1.23 61.23 -4.71
CA PRO A 262 -1.08 62.30 -5.70
C PRO A 262 0.31 62.94 -5.76
#